data_AF-A0A971G142-F1
#
_entry.id   AF-A0A971G142-F1
#
_cell.length_a   1.000
_cell.length_b   1.000
_cell.length_c   1.000
_cell.angle_alpha   90.00
_cell.angle_beta   90.00
_cell.angle_gamma   90.00
#
_symmetry.space_group_name_H-M   'P 1'
#
loop_
_entity.id
_entity.type
_entity.pdbx_description
1 polymer ?
#
loop_
_entity_poly.entity_id
_entity_poly.type
_entity_poly.pdbx_seq_one_letter_code
_entity_poly.pdbx_strand_id
1 'polypeptide(L)' 'SAHLVVARNLGADSLARWLGERGWTVDRRASKRGYRLLDVTPTGR' A
#
# COMPACT_ATOMS: atom_id res chain seq x y z
N SER A 1 -3.65 1.76 -11.99
CA SER A 1 -3.98 1.56 -10.58
C SER A 1 -3.76 0.09 -10.25
N ALA A 2 -3.50 -0.23 -8.98
CA ALA A 2 -3.31 -1.60 -8.51
C ALA A 2 -3.85 -1.74 -7.08
N HIS A 3 -4.19 -2.98 -6.71
CA HIS A 3 -4.58 -3.36 -5.36
C HIS A 3 -3.56 -4.35 -4.81
N LEU A 4 -2.97 -4.04 -3.66
CA LEU A 4 -1.97 -4.89 -3.02
C LEU A 4 -2.56 -5.49 -1.74
N VAL A 5 -2.35 -6.79 -1.54
CA VAL A 5 -2.68 -7.50 -0.31
C VAL A 5 -1.37 -7.92 0.34
N VAL A 6 -1.01 -7.28 1.45
CA VAL A 6 0.32 -7.45 2.05
C VAL A 6 0.16 -7.91 3.48
N ALA A 7 0.85 -9.00 3.86
CA ALA A 7 0.86 -9.44 5.24
C ALA A 7 1.60 -8.41 6.12
N ARG A 8 1.06 -8.10 7.30
CA ARG A 8 1.58 -7.05 8.18
C ARG A 8 3.01 -7.33 8.65
N ASN A 9 3.34 -8.60 8.88
CA ASN A 9 4.69 -9.05 9.24
C ASN A 9 5.70 -8.97 8.10
N LEU A 10 5.24 -8.81 6.85
CA LEU A 10 6.10 -8.60 5.68
C LEU A 10 6.36 -7.12 5.39
N GLY A 11 6.03 -6.22 6.33
CA GLY A 11 6.36 -4.80 6.20
C GLY A 11 5.39 -4.01 5.32
N ALA A 12 4.09 -4.25 5.44
CA ALA A 12 3.06 -3.54 4.67
C ALA A 12 3.14 -2.00 4.78
N ASP A 13 3.37 -1.47 5.99
CA ASP A 13 3.48 -0.02 6.20
C ASP A 13 4.82 0.53 5.66
N SER A 14 5.91 -0.26 5.72
CA SER A 14 7.18 0.08 5.09
C SER A 14 7.10 0.11 3.57
N LEU A 15 6.38 -0.85 2.96
CA LEU A 15 6.12 -0.87 1.52
C LEU A 15 5.28 0.35 1.09
N ALA A 16 4.23 0.68 1.84
CA ALA A 16 3.42 1.86 1.56
C ALA A 16 4.25 3.15 1.58
N ARG A 17 5.13 3.32 2.58
CA ARG A 17 6.06 4.45 2.64
C ARG A 17 7.01 4.48 1.44
N TRP A 18 7.65 3.36 1.11
CA TRP A 18 8.58 3.28 -0.01
C TRP A 18 7.90 3.61 -1.35
N LEU A 19 6.67 3.13 -1.56
CA LEU A 19 5.88 3.49 -2.74
C LEU A 19 5.60 4.99 -2.80
N GLY A 20 5.27 5.62 -1.66
CA GLY A 20 5.12 7.07 -1.55
C GLY A 20 6.39 7.83 -1.98
N GLU A 21 7.55 7.38 -1.51
CA GLU A 21 8.87 7.93 -1.89
C GLU A 21 9.19 7.74 -3.39
N ARG A 22 8.50 6.83 -4.09
CA ARG A 22 8.65 6.56 -5.53
C ARG A 22 7.63 7.29 -6.40
N GLY A 23 6.84 8.22 -5.83
CA GLY A 23 5.84 8.97 -6.59
C GLY A 23 4.56 8.18 -6.86
N TRP A 24 4.17 7.33 -5.92
CA TRP A 24 2.86 6.67 -5.93
C TRP A 24 1.99 7.20 -4.79
N THR A 25 0.70 7.42 -5.07
CA THR A 25 -0.31 7.60 -4.03
C THR A 25 -0.73 6.23 -3.52
N VAL A 26 -0.70 6.04 -2.20
CA VAL A 26 -1.03 4.77 -1.55
C VAL A 26 -2.08 5.00 -0.46
N ASP A 27 -3.26 4.46 -0.68
CA ASP A 27 -4.35 4.51 0.29
C ASP A 27 -4.52 3.17 0.99
N ARG A 28 -4.63 3.22 2.32
CA ARG A 28 -4.95 2.02 3.09
C ARG A 28 -6.46 1.77 3.02
N ARG A 29 -6.87 0.86 2.13
CA ARG A 29 -8.27 0.47 1.97
C ARG A 29 -8.83 -0.27 3.18
N ALA A 30 -8.08 -1.23 3.73
CA ALA A 30 -8.56 -2.04 4.85
C ALA A 30 -7.41 -2.73 5.60
N SER A 31 -7.72 -3.29 6.77
CA SER A 31 -6.82 -4.16 7.52
C SER A 31 -7.59 -5.27 8.19
N LYS A 32 -7.28 -6.53 7.86
CA LYS A 32 -8.06 -7.69 8.31
C LYS A 32 -7.16 -8.93 8.39
N ARG A 33 -7.34 -9.75 9.43
CA ARG A 33 -6.70 -11.07 9.60
C ARG A 33 -5.18 -11.10 9.29
N GLY A 34 -4.42 -10.10 9.73
CA GLY A 34 -2.97 -10.08 9.48
C GLY A 34 -2.55 -9.42 8.18
N TYR A 35 -3.48 -8.96 7.34
CA TYR A 35 -3.18 -8.31 6.06
C TYR A 35 -3.58 -6.83 6.06
N ARG A 36 -2.91 -6.08 5.19
CA ARG A 36 -3.23 -4.71 4.77
C ARG A 36 -3.59 -4.73 3.29
N LEU A 37 -4.70 -4.09 2.97
CA LEU A 37 -5.11 -3.84 1.58
C LEU A 37 -4.72 -2.40 1.26
N LEU A 38 -3.92 -2.25 0.20
CA LEU A 38 -3.45 -0.95 -0.28
C LEU A 38 -3.97 -0.72 -1.69
N ASP A 39 -4.54 0.46 -1.91
CA ASP A 39 -4.90 0.94 -3.25
C ASP A 39 -3.76 1.86 -3.71
N VAL A 40 -3.19 1.56 -4.87
CA VAL A 40 -1.99 2.24 -5.38
C VAL A 40 -2.27 2.87 -6.74
N THR A 41 -1.93 4.15 -6.88
CA THR A 41 -2.11 4.92 -8.12
C THR A 41 -0.87 5.79 -8.40
N PRO A 42 -0.56 6.08 -9.69
CA PRO A 42 0.50 7.04 -9.99
C PRO A 42 0.16 8.40 -9.39
N THR A 43 1.12 9.06 -8.76
CA THR A 43 0.92 10.44 -8.28
C THR A 43 0.67 11.37 -9.47
N GLY A 44 -0.42 12.14 -9.44
CA GLY A 44 -0.75 13.13 -10.47
C GLY A 44 -1.58 12.61 -11.65
N ARG A 45 -2.16 11.42 -11.54
CA ARG A 45 -3.21 10.98 -12.47
C ARG A 45 -4.55 11.65 -12.18
#